data_AF-A0AAW0IW17-F1
#
_entry.id   AF-A0AAW0IW17-F1
#
_cell.length_a   1.000
_cell.length_b   1.000
_cell.length_c   1.000
_cell.angle_alpha   90.00
_cell.angle_beta   90.00
_cell.angle_gamma   90.00
#
_symmetry.space_group_name_H-M   'P 1'
#
loop_
_entity.id
_entity.type
_entity.pdbx_description
1 polymer ?
#
loop_
_entity_poly.entity_id
_entity_poly.type
_entity_poly.pdbx_seq_one_letter_code
_entity_poly.pdbx_strand_id
1 'polypeptide(L)' 'MEDTHTSDEDGLTEEAWEIKVTIKMKCKMAGPWQTSIILKLIALQTKLAGIWRPAGKTHLIDIGYGFFIMRFDTLMD' A
#
# COMPACT_ATOMS: atom_id res chain seq x y z
N MET A 1 -29.36 11.00 22.89
CA MET A 1 -29.83 11.55 21.59
C MET A 1 -29.18 12.92 21.51
N GLU A 2 -28.45 13.14 20.42
CA GLU A 2 -27.69 14.35 20.06
C GLU A 2 -26.47 14.71 20.91
N ASP A 3 -25.29 14.57 20.30
CA ASP A 3 -24.21 15.55 20.43
C ASP A 3 -23.77 15.91 19.00
N THR A 4 -24.20 17.10 18.58
CA THR A 4 -23.83 17.74 17.31
C THR A 4 -22.89 18.90 17.63
N HIS A 5 -21.65 18.83 17.18
CA HIS A 5 -20.66 19.93 17.19
C HIS A 5 -19.49 19.48 16.28
N THR A 6 -18.93 20.26 15.35
CA THR A 6 -19.21 21.61 14.87
C THR A 6 -18.50 21.74 13.52
N SER A 7 -19.04 22.62 12.67
CA SER A 7 -18.51 23.16 11.42
C SER A 7 -16.98 23.25 11.34
N ASP A 8 -16.36 22.54 10.39
CA ASP A 8 -15.02 22.87 9.90
C ASP A 8 -15.18 23.93 8.81
N GLU A 9 -14.86 25.17 9.16
CA GLU A 9 -14.89 26.32 8.25
C GLU A 9 -13.94 26.09 7.07
N ASP A 10 -14.53 26.07 5.88
CA ASP A 10 -13.85 25.96 4.58
C ASP A 10 -13.17 27.30 4.25
N GLY A 11 -12.04 27.54 4.90
CA GLY A 11 -11.07 28.56 4.53
C GLY A 11 -10.33 28.12 3.28
N LEU A 12 -10.94 28.37 2.11
CA LEU A 12 -10.36 28.15 0.78
C LEU A 12 -9.09 28.98 0.60
N THR A 13 -7.93 28.39 0.83
CA THR A 13 -6.66 28.91 0.33
C THR A 13 -5.81 27.79 -0.27
N GLU A 14 -5.57 27.93 -1.57
CA GLU A 14 -4.70 27.16 -2.45
C GLU A 14 -5.22 25.77 -2.87
N GLU A 15 -5.30 25.58 -4.19
CA GLU A 15 -5.66 24.36 -4.91
C GLU A 15 -4.69 23.19 -4.62
N ALA A 16 -4.65 22.72 -3.38
CA ALA A 16 -4.20 21.37 -3.10
C ALA A 16 -5.23 20.43 -3.74
N TRP A 17 -4.77 19.58 -4.65
CA TRP A 17 -5.55 18.46 -5.17
C TRP A 17 -5.79 17.45 -4.05
N GLU A 18 -6.61 17.83 -3.07
CA GLU A 18 -6.93 17.01 -1.92
C GLU A 18 -7.87 15.90 -2.40
N ILE A 19 -7.28 14.75 -2.72
CA ILE A 19 -8.07 13.57 -3.03
C ILE A 19 -8.72 13.12 -1.73
N LYS A 20 -10.01 13.42 -1.57
CA LYS A 20 -10.82 12.88 -0.46
C LYS A 20 -10.92 11.36 -0.58
N VAL A 21 -10.10 10.66 0.20
CA VAL A 21 -10.09 9.19 0.23
C VAL A 21 -11.19 8.67 1.14
N THR A 22 -12.34 8.33 0.55
CA THR A 22 -13.45 7.70 1.27
C THR A 22 -13.06 6.33 1.82
N ILE A 23 -13.77 5.86 2.86
CA ILE A 23 -13.55 4.52 3.45
C ILE A 23 -13.67 3.42 2.38
N LYS A 24 -14.67 3.51 1.50
CA LYS A 24 -14.85 2.57 0.37
C LYS A 24 -13.65 2.55 -0.56
N MET A 25 -13.03 3.71 -0.80
CA MET A 25 -11.83 3.82 -1.62
C MET A 25 -10.62 3.20 -0.93
N LYS A 26 -10.45 3.44 0.39
CA LYS A 26 -9.42 2.76 1.20
C LYS A 26 -9.56 1.24 1.13
N CYS A 27 -10.77 0.71 1.31
CA CYS A 27 -11.02 -0.73 1.22
C CYS A 27 -10.69 -1.30 -0.17
N LYS A 28 -11.04 -0.61 -1.25
CA LYS A 28 -10.68 -1.03 -2.62
C LYS A 28 -9.17 -0.99 -2.85
N MET A 29 -8.51 0.08 -2.41
CA MET A 29 -7.06 0.23 -2.54
C MET A 29 -6.30 -0.81 -1.71
N ALA A 30 -6.87 -1.26 -0.59
CA ALA A 30 -6.26 -2.28 0.27
C ALA A 30 -6.20 -3.67 -0.37
N GLY A 31 -7.11 -4.01 -1.29
CA GLY A 31 -7.23 -5.35 -1.88
C GLY A 31 -5.90 -5.92 -2.40
N PRO A 32 -5.20 -5.24 -3.33
CA PRO A 32 -3.91 -5.70 -3.84
C PRO A 32 -2.80 -5.85 -2.78
N TRP A 33 -2.92 -5.15 -1.64
CA TRP A 33 -1.93 -5.18 -0.56
C TRP A 33 -2.19 -6.28 0.47
N GLN A 34 -3.35 -6.94 0.45
CA GLN A 34 -3.67 -8.00 1.42
C GLN A 34 -2.73 -9.21 1.31
N THR A 35 -2.16 -9.45 0.13
CA THR A 35 -1.18 -10.51 -0.13
C THR A 35 0.24 -9.98 -0.30
N SER A 36 0.53 -8.80 0.26
CA SER A 36 1.82 -8.13 0.14
C SER A 36 2.60 -8.13 1.45
N ILE A 37 3.93 -8.24 1.37
CA ILE A 37 4.85 -8.15 2.50
C ILE A 37 5.82 -6.99 2.26
N ILE A 38 6.05 -6.17 3.29
CA ILE A 38 7.11 -5.14 3.27
C ILE A 38 8.40 -5.76 3.75
N LEU A 39 9.46 -5.61 2.97
CA LEU A 39 10.78 -6.15 3.25
C LEU A 39 11.81 -5.02 3.32
N LYS A 40 12.63 -5.01 4.38
CA LYS A 40 13.82 -4.15 4.46
C LYS A 40 15.02 -4.93 3.98
N LEU A 41 15.55 -4.57 2.81
CA LEU A 41 16.68 -5.24 2.20
C LEU A 41 17.97 -4.48 2.54
N ILE A 42 18.77 -5.04 3.45
CA ILE A 42 19.98 -4.38 3.95
C ILE A 42 21.22 -4.70 3.09
N ALA A 43 21.17 -5.75 2.26
CA ALA A 43 22.11 -5.99 1.16
C ALA A 43 21.64 -7.16 0.28
N LEU A 44 21.89 -7.06 -1.03
CA LEU A 44 21.74 -8.09 -2.08
C LEU A 44 20.31 -8.40 -2.57
N GLN A 45 19.84 -7.61 -3.55
CA GLN A 45 18.59 -7.87 -4.29
C GLN A 45 18.55 -9.27 -4.91
N THR A 46 19.71 -9.82 -5.27
CA THR A 46 19.84 -11.12 -5.95
C THR A 46 19.70 -12.33 -5.04
N LYS A 47 19.98 -12.22 -3.73
CA LYS A 47 19.93 -13.37 -2.82
C LYS A 47 18.51 -13.71 -2.37
N LEU A 48 17.65 -12.71 -2.32
CA LEU A 48 16.29 -12.86 -1.80
C LEU A 48 15.44 -13.78 -2.70
N ALA A 49 15.51 -13.59 -4.02
CA ALA A 49 14.82 -14.47 -4.98
C ALA A 49 15.30 -15.93 -4.87
N GLY A 50 16.60 -16.14 -4.63
CA GLY A 50 17.20 -17.47 -4.45
C GLY A 50 16.85 -18.16 -3.13
N ILE A 51 16.64 -17.38 -2.05
CA ILE A 51 16.24 -17.88 -0.73
C ILE A 51 14.74 -18.18 -0.68
N TRP A 52 13.92 -17.25 -1.16
CA TRP A 52 12.48 -17.30 -0.94
C TRP A 52 11.78 -18.27 -1.89
N ARG A 53 12.31 -18.47 -3.11
CA ARG A 53 11.74 -19.35 -4.17
C ARG A 53 10.19 -19.35 -4.17
N PRO A 54 9.55 -18.17 -4.21
CA PRO A 54 8.10 -18.10 -4.12
C PRO A 54 7.47 -18.88 -5.27
N ALA A 55 6.46 -19.71 -4.96
CA ALA A 55 5.68 -20.38 -5.98
C ALA A 55 4.83 -19.35 -6.73
N GLY A 56 4.86 -19.40 -8.07
CA GLY A 56 4.10 -18.48 -8.91
C GLY A 56 4.78 -17.14 -9.19
N LYS A 57 4.01 -16.19 -9.71
CA LYS A 57 4.52 -14.88 -10.12
C LYS A 57 4.67 -13.97 -8.91
N THR A 58 5.87 -13.41 -8.75
CA THR A 58 6.19 -12.47 -7.69
C THR A 58 6.54 -11.11 -8.27
N HIS A 59 5.97 -10.05 -7.71
CA HIS A 59 6.30 -8.67 -8.06
C HIS A 59 7.07 -8.03 -6.91
N LEU A 60 8.15 -7.33 -7.23
CA LEU A 60 8.95 -6.59 -6.26
C LEU A 60 8.90 -5.10 -6.63
N ILE A 61 8.34 -4.29 -5.73
CA ILE A 61 8.15 -2.85 -5.92
C ILE A 61 9.07 -2.12 -4.94
N ASP A 62 10.00 -1.32 -5.45
CA ASP A 62 10.85 -0.46 -4.62
C ASP A 62 10.03 0.73 -4.11
N ILE A 63 10.04 0.95 -2.79
CA ILE A 63 9.37 2.09 -2.14
C ILE A 63 10.38 3.05 -1.49
N GLY A 64 11.67 2.87 -1.75
CA GLY A 64 12.76 3.73 -1.27
C GLY A 64 13.37 3.27 0.05
N TYR A 65 14.52 3.87 0.42
CA TYR A 65 15.25 3.61 1.67
C TYR A 65 15.60 2.13 1.91
N GLY A 66 15.73 1.34 0.83
CA GLY A 66 15.97 -0.10 0.91
C GLY A 66 14.75 -0.91 1.34
N PHE A 67 13.54 -0.35 1.28
CA PHE A 67 12.29 -1.06 1.50
C PHE A 67 11.65 -1.45 0.17
N PHE A 68 11.08 -2.65 0.16
CA PHE A 68 10.42 -3.21 -1.01
C PHE A 68 9.08 -3.80 -0.59
N ILE A 69 8.07 -3.65 -1.44
CA ILE A 69 6.83 -4.42 -1.35
C ILE A 69 6.96 -5.63 -2.26
N MET A 70 6.88 -6.81 -1.67
CA MET A 70 6.76 -8.06 -2.41
C MET A 70 5.30 -8.46 -2.46
N ARG A 71 4.75 -8.66 -3.66
CA ARG A 71 3.39 -9.13 -3.88
C ARG A 71 3.41 -10.51 -4.54
N PHE A 72 2.59 -11.41 -4.02
CA PHE A 72 2.36 -12.73 -4.59
C PHE A 72 1.06 -12.72 -5.39
N ASP A 73 1.13 -13.12 -6.65
CA ASP A 73 -0.07 -13.51 -7.38
C ASP A 73 -0.44 -14.91 -6.91
N THR A 74 -1.60 -15.07 -6.29
CA THR A 74 -2.20 -16.38 -6.08
C THR A 74 -2.42 -17.02 -7.44
N LEU A 75 -1.75 -18.13 -7.74
CA LEU A 75 -2.26 -19.05 -8.75
C LEU A 75 -3.64 -19.49 -8.28
N MET A 76 -4.68 -19.07 -9.00
CA MET A 76 -5.95 -19.77 -8.93
C MET A 76 -5.78 -21.02 -9.78
N ASP A 77 -5.83 -22.19 -9.13
CA ASP A 77 -5.98 -23.49 -9.80
C ASP A 77 -7.33 -23.56 -10.54
#